data_AF-A0A0Q8NJ57-F1
#
_entry.id   AF-A0A0Q8NJ57-F1
#
_cell.length_a   1.000
_cell.length_b   1.000
_cell.length_c   1.000
_cell.angle_alpha   90.00
_cell.angle_beta   90.00
_cell.angle_gamma   90.00
#
_symmetry.space_group_name_H-M   'P 1'
#
loop_
_entity.id
_entity.type
_entity.pdbx_description
1 polymer ?
#
loop_
_entity_poly.entity_id
_entity_poly.type
_entity_poly.pdbx_seq_one_letter_code
_entity_poly.pdbx_strand_id
1 'polypeptide(L)'
;MAEDRHIIRKRKWLATVRGIVTHSVSGPEVETAPCEMLLGNAILHIARLDSSVCSTAGATVVLEGVVLDCDDCRRLALKYGDRLEVRE
;
A
#
# COMPACT_ATOMS: atom_id res chain seq x y z
N MET A 1 1.31 10.87 15.85
CA MET A 1 2.64 10.83 15.15
C MET A 1 3.55 9.68 15.60
N ALA A 2 3.16 8.81 16.54
CA ALA A 2 3.95 7.64 16.95
C ALA A 2 3.85 6.46 15.97
N GLU A 3 2.69 6.27 15.34
CA GLU A 3 2.45 5.20 14.35
C GLU A 3 3.30 5.35 13.08
N ASP A 4 3.40 6.55 12.50
CA ASP A 4 4.22 6.78 11.30
C ASP A 4 5.69 6.32 11.47
N ARG A 5 6.28 6.55 12.66
CA ARG A 5 7.65 6.09 12.97
C ARG A 5 7.73 4.58 13.11
N HIS A 6 6.69 3.94 13.63
CA HIS A 6 6.62 2.49 13.71
C HIS A 6 6.50 1.87 12.32
N ILE A 7 5.69 2.46 11.43
CA ILE A 7 5.51 2.03 10.04
C ILE A 7 6.84 2.09 9.29
N ILE A 8 7.56 3.22 9.32
CA ILE A 8 8.84 3.31 8.58
C ILE A 8 9.93 2.37 9.11
N ARG A 9 9.90 2.03 10.40
CA ARG A 9 10.81 1.02 10.99
C ARG A 9 10.47 -0.38 10.49
N LYS A 10 9.19 -0.68 10.27
CA LYS A 10 8.70 -1.95 9.74
C LYS A 10 8.64 -2.01 8.22
N ARG A 11 9.19 -1.03 7.48
CA ARG A 11 9.11 -0.98 6.01
C ARG A 11 9.59 -2.24 5.28
N LYS A 12 10.50 -3.02 5.90
CA LYS A 12 11.03 -4.29 5.37
C LYS A 12 10.19 -5.52 5.75
N TRP A 13 9.07 -5.34 6.44
CA TRP A 13 8.22 -6.44 6.89
C TRP A 13 7.19 -6.74 5.80
N LEU A 14 6.81 -8.00 5.67
CA LEU A 14 5.75 -8.42 4.76
C LEU A 14 4.41 -7.91 5.27
N ALA A 15 3.74 -7.11 4.45
CA ALA A 15 2.40 -6.60 4.68
C ALA A 15 1.45 -7.19 3.64
N THR A 16 0.21 -7.42 4.06
CA THR A 16 -0.85 -7.89 3.18
C THR A 16 -1.50 -6.69 2.51
N VAL A 17 -1.47 -6.63 1.19
CA VAL A 17 -2.14 -5.62 0.40
C VAL A 17 -3.44 -6.20 -0.15
N ARG A 18 -4.52 -5.43 -0.06
CA ARG A 18 -5.85 -5.83 -0.55
C ARG A 18 -6.40 -4.74 -1.46
N GLY A 19 -7.32 -5.11 -2.35
CA GLY A 19 -8.03 -4.15 -3.20
C GLY A 19 -7.13 -3.48 -4.24
N ILE A 20 -6.07 -4.16 -4.70
CA ILE A 20 -5.23 -3.69 -5.80
C ILE A 20 -5.42 -4.59 -7.02
N VAL A 21 -5.52 -4.00 -8.20
CA VAL A 21 -5.63 -4.73 -9.47
C VAL A 21 -4.21 -5.11 -9.90
N THR A 22 -3.88 -6.40 -9.83
CA THR A 22 -2.55 -6.92 -10.17
C THR A 22 -2.30 -7.02 -11.67
N HIS A 23 -3.35 -7.00 -12.51
CA HIS A 23 -3.19 -7.08 -13.97
C HIS A 23 -4.21 -6.22 -14.73
N SER A 24 -3.71 -5.28 -15.54
CA SER A 24 -4.49 -4.62 -16.60
C SER A 24 -4.73 -5.60 -17.75
N VAL A 25 -5.65 -6.55 -17.58
CA VAL A 25 -6.27 -7.27 -18.70
C VAL A 25 -7.64 -6.64 -18.89
N SER A 26 -7.89 -6.08 -20.07
CA SER A 26 -9.15 -5.43 -20.44
C SER A 26 -10.37 -6.32 -20.11
N GLY A 27 -10.99 -6.09 -18.95
CA GLY A 27 -12.19 -6.79 -18.47
C GLY A 27 -12.55 -6.37 -17.05
N PRO A 28 -13.83 -6.44 -16.62
CA PRO A 28 -14.29 -6.03 -15.29
C PRO A 28 -13.97 -7.09 -14.22
N GLU A 29 -12.85 -7.79 -14.33
CA GLU A 29 -12.43 -8.79 -13.34
C GLU A 29 -11.52 -8.12 -12.33
N VAL A 30 -12.17 -7.63 -11.26
CA VAL A 30 -11.51 -7.14 -10.06
C VAL A 30 -10.87 -8.34 -9.38
N GLU A 31 -9.62 -8.63 -9.69
CA GLU A 31 -8.86 -9.65 -8.99
C GLU A 31 -8.60 -9.16 -7.55
N THR A 32 -9.50 -9.49 -6.64
CA THR A 32 -9.51 -9.08 -5.21
C THR A 32 -8.62 -9.95 -4.33
N ALA A 33 -7.61 -10.64 -4.88
CA ALA A 33 -6.76 -11.51 -4.10
C ALA A 33 -5.77 -10.68 -3.27
N PRO A 34 -5.63 -10.95 -1.95
CA PRO A 34 -4.59 -10.30 -1.15
C PRO A 34 -3.21 -10.71 -1.67
N CYS A 35 -2.31 -9.75 -1.85
CA CYS A 35 -0.91 -10.04 -2.17
C CYS A 35 0.01 -9.61 -1.02
N GLU A 36 1.14 -10.30 -0.87
CA GLU A 36 2.13 -9.97 0.15
C GLU A 36 3.24 -9.12 -0.49
N MET A 37 3.51 -7.96 0.11
CA MET A 37 4.56 -7.05 -0.34
C MET A 37 5.29 -6.46 0.87
N LEU A 38 6.55 -6.09 0.70
CA LEU A 38 7.27 -5.33 1.72
C LEU A 38 6.50 -4.03 2.01
N LEU A 39 6.21 -3.76 3.29
CA LEU A 39 5.34 -2.66 3.73
C LEU A 39 5.67 -1.32 3.06
N GLY A 40 6.96 -0.98 2.96
CA GLY A 40 7.39 0.24 2.32
C GLY A 40 7.04 0.29 0.83
N ASN A 41 7.23 -0.82 0.13
CA ASN A 41 6.87 -0.96 -1.28
C ASN A 41 5.36 -1.02 -1.47
N ALA A 42 4.62 -1.66 -0.56
CA ALA A 42 3.16 -1.68 -0.56
C ALA A 42 2.57 -0.27 -0.44
N ILE A 43 3.07 0.53 0.50
CA ILE A 43 2.65 1.92 0.69
C ILE A 43 2.92 2.74 -0.58
N LEU A 44 4.12 2.62 -1.16
CA LEU A 44 4.47 3.32 -2.40
C LEU A 44 3.63 2.86 -3.59
N HIS A 45 3.33 1.57 -3.68
CA HIS A 45 2.49 0.99 -4.72
C HIS A 45 1.08 1.58 -4.67
N ILE A 46 0.44 1.58 -3.49
CA ILE A 46 -0.90 2.15 -3.31
C ILE A 46 -0.88 3.68 -3.50
N ALA A 47 0.14 4.37 -3.00
CA ALA A 47 0.25 5.82 -3.16
C ALA A 47 0.37 6.27 -4.63
N ARG A 48 0.88 5.39 -5.51
CA ARG A 48 0.97 5.62 -6.97
C ARG A 48 -0.32 5.28 -7.72
N LEU A 49 -1.29 4.63 -7.08
CA LEU A 49 -2.59 4.36 -7.71
C LEU A 49 -3.37 5.66 -7.91
N ASP A 50 -4.06 5.72 -9.04
CA ASP A 50 -4.99 6.79 -9.34
C ASP A 50 -6.02 6.94 -8.21
N SER A 51 -6.34 8.17 -7.80
CA SER A 51 -7.25 8.42 -6.66
C SER A 51 -8.61 7.79 -6.85
N SER A 52 -9.09 7.77 -8.09
CA SER A 52 -10.35 7.14 -8.46
C SER A 52 -10.30 5.62 -8.30
N VAL A 53 -9.19 4.99 -8.69
CA VAL A 53 -8.99 3.54 -8.59
C VAL A 53 -8.82 3.12 -7.13
N CYS A 54 -8.01 3.85 -6.37
CA CYS A 54 -7.74 3.57 -4.97
C CYS A 54 -9.02 3.60 -4.11
N SER A 55 -9.86 4.61 -4.33
CA SER A 55 -11.13 4.76 -3.62
C SER A 55 -12.18 3.73 -4.05
N THR A 56 -12.22 3.38 -5.35
CA THR A 56 -13.20 2.42 -5.89
C THR A 56 -12.87 0.99 -5.47
N ALA A 57 -11.58 0.63 -5.43
CA ALA A 57 -11.14 -0.72 -5.09
C ALA A 57 -10.97 -0.94 -3.57
N GLY A 58 -11.02 0.12 -2.76
CA GLY A 58 -10.84 0.03 -1.31
C GLY A 58 -9.45 -0.48 -0.93
N ALA A 59 -8.41 0.02 -1.62
CA ALA A 59 -7.06 -0.50 -1.47
C ALA A 59 -6.53 -0.25 -0.05
N THR A 60 -6.04 -1.30 0.61
CA THR A 60 -5.56 -1.24 1.99
C THR A 60 -4.29 -2.05 2.19
N VAL A 61 -3.40 -1.57 3.05
CA VAL A 61 -2.23 -2.30 3.55
C VAL A 61 -2.47 -2.70 4.99
N VAL A 62 -2.32 -3.98 5.30
CA VAL A 62 -2.48 -4.52 6.65
C VAL A 62 -1.16 -5.12 7.13
N LEU A 63 -0.71 -4.71 8.31
CA LEU A 63 0.47 -5.26 8.98
C LEU A 63 0.26 -5.28 10.49
N GLU A 64 0.23 -6.48 11.09
CA GLU A 64 0.13 -6.68 12.55
C GLU A 64 -0.93 -5.78 13.23
N GLY A 65 -2.14 -5.75 12.68
CA GLY A 65 -3.25 -4.95 13.23
C GLY A 65 -3.21 -3.46 12.87
N VAL A 66 -2.17 -2.98 12.18
CA VAL A 66 -2.17 -1.66 11.53
C VAL A 66 -2.86 -1.80 10.18
N VAL A 67 -3.83 -0.94 9.90
CA VAL A 67 -4.52 -0.84 8.62
C VAL A 67 -4.26 0.55 8.06
N LEU A 68 -3.71 0.61 6.85
CA LEU A 68 -3.47 1.85 6.11
C LEU A 68 -4.35 1.86 4.87
N ASP A 69 -5.16 2.91 4.75
CA ASP A 69 -5.92 3.17 3.53
C ASP A 69 -5.11 4.00 2.51
N CYS A 70 -5.75 4.31 1.40
CA CYS A 70 -5.21 5.11 0.32
C CYS A 70 -4.67 6.48 0.75
N ASP A 71 -5.40 7.20 1.61
CA ASP A 71 -5.01 8.53 2.09
C ASP A 71 -3.80 8.42 3.04
N ASP A 72 -3.80 7.43 3.93
CA ASP A 72 -2.65 7.15 4.77
C ASP A 72 -1.41 6.77 3.97
N CYS A 73 -1.57 5.94 2.94
CA CYS A 73 -0.46 5.56 2.07
C CYS A 73 0.10 6.77 1.32
N ARG A 74 -0.75 7.65 0.77
CA ARG A 74 -0.32 8.91 0.13
C ARG A 74 0.37 9.84 1.10
N ARG A 75 -0.19 10.02 2.29
CA ARG A 75 0.37 10.86 3.35
C ARG A 75 1.76 10.38 3.75
N LEU A 76 1.93 9.06 3.91
CA LEU A 76 3.21 8.44 4.24
C LEU A 76 4.21 8.56 3.08
N ALA A 77 3.77 8.35 1.84
CA ALA A 77 4.60 8.53 0.65
C ALA A 77 5.07 9.97 0.49
N LEU A 78 4.21 10.97 0.71
CA LEU A 78 4.59 12.39 0.69
C LEU A 78 5.57 12.74 1.83
N LYS A 79 5.39 12.12 3.00
CA LYS A 79 6.21 12.40 4.18
C LYS A 79 7.59 11.75 4.13
N TYR A 80 7.68 10.53 3.60
CA TYR A 80 8.89 9.72 3.68
C TYR A 80 9.54 9.46 2.32
N GLY A 81 8.80 9.58 1.21
CA GLY A 81 9.30 9.44 -0.16
C GLY A 81 10.07 8.15 -0.36
N ASP A 82 11.24 8.27 -0.99
CA ASP A 82 12.15 7.16 -1.28
C ASP A 82 12.65 6.41 -0.04
N ARG A 83 12.50 6.98 1.17
CA ARG A 83 12.88 6.29 2.41
C ARG A 83 11.99 5.09 2.73
N LEU A 84 10.80 5.02 2.10
CA LEU A 84 9.92 3.85 2.16
C LEU A 84 10.39 2.74 1.23
N GLU A 85 11.11 3.07 0.15
CA GLU A 85 11.53 2.07 -0.83
C GLU A 85 12.45 1.03 -0.16
N VAL A 86 12.14 -0.24 -0.42
CA VAL A 86 12.98 -1.37 -0.03
C VAL A 86 13.42 -2.07 -1.30
N ARG A 87 14.68 -1.86 -1.66
CA ARG A 87 15.36 -2.59 -2.73
C ARG A 87 15.78 -3.96 -2.18
N GLU A 88 15.34 -5.02 -2.84
CA GLU A 88 15.79 -6.40 -2.61
C GLU A 88 17.19 -6.63 -3.18
#